data_AF-W2YYR0-F1
#
_entry.id   AF-W2YYR0-F1
#
_cell.length_a   1.000
_cell.length_b   1.000
_cell.length_c   1.000
_cell.angle_alpha   90.00
_cell.angle_beta   90.00
_cell.angle_gamma   90.00
#
_symmetry.space_group_name_H-M   'P 1'
#
loop_
_entity.id
_entity.type
_entity.pdbx_description
1 polymer ?
#
loop_
_entity_poly.entity_id
_entity_poly.type
_entity_poly.pdbx_seq_one_letter_code
_entity_poly.pdbx_strand_id
1 'polypeptide(L)'
;MLKGVVYLTGGSVFATSAGGILGGRTSVQGTKEWEFCSNRGDCSFETGQCKCFTNPMPGYRSSDGYGNPGTRGDCGCANDKNLYGGPISACVGELACSGHGYCTGSPSYKCICEKGWSTGDCSS
;
A
#
# COMPACT_ATOMS: atom_id res chain seq x y z
N MET A 1 9.49 -0.07 -4.81
CA MET A 1 10.71 0.76 -4.96
C MET A 1 10.40 1.92 -5.88
N LEU A 2 10.33 3.17 -5.39
CA LEU A 2 10.24 4.34 -6.25
C LEU A 2 11.58 4.55 -6.96
N LYS A 3 11.65 4.21 -8.25
CA LYS A 3 12.76 4.57 -9.11
C LYS A 3 12.47 5.97 -9.68
N GLY A 4 12.90 7.01 -8.98
CA GLY A 4 12.95 8.36 -9.55
C GLY A 4 14.17 8.48 -10.45
N VAL A 5 13.97 8.60 -11.77
CA VAL A 5 15.06 8.95 -12.70
C VAL A 5 15.09 10.47 -12.79
N VAL A 6 16.15 11.09 -12.27
CA VAL A 6 16.38 12.54 -12.36
C VAL A 6 17.39 12.81 -13.48
N TYR A 7 17.01 13.62 -14.45
CA TYR A 7 17.93 14.16 -15.45
C TYR A 7 18.50 15.48 -14.94
N LEU A 8 19.79 15.51 -14.63
CA LEU A 8 20.51 16.71 -14.21
C LEU A 8 21.22 17.32 -15.42
N THR A 9 20.91 18.57 -15.74
CA THR A 9 21.59 19.36 -16.78
C THR A 9 22.82 20.11 -16.23
N GLY A 10 23.14 19.96 -14.94
CA GLY A 10 24.34 20.48 -14.28
C GLY A 10 24.22 20.46 -12.74
N GLY A 11 25.36 20.44 -12.03
CA GLY A 11 25.44 20.44 -10.56
C GLY A 11 25.71 19.06 -9.93
N SER A 12 25.75 19.00 -8.59
CA SER A 12 25.97 17.79 -7.79
C SER A 12 24.79 17.51 -6.84
N VAL A 13 24.25 16.29 -6.87
CA VAL A 13 23.20 15.84 -5.94
C VAL A 13 23.81 14.90 -4.92
N PHE A 14 23.59 15.19 -3.65
CA PHE A 14 23.95 14.33 -2.52
C PHE A 14 22.67 13.86 -1.85
N ALA A 15 22.37 12.57 -1.98
CA ALA A 15 21.24 11.94 -1.32
C ALA A 15 21.76 11.06 -0.18
N THR A 16 21.09 11.12 0.96
CA THR A 16 21.36 10.24 2.11
C THR A 16 20.09 9.49 2.49
N SER A 17 20.23 8.25 2.94
CA SER A 17 19.13 7.40 3.40
C SER A 17 19.54 6.63 4.64
N ALA A 18 18.57 6.03 5.34
CA ALA A 18 18.77 5.08 6.43
C ALA A 18 19.81 5.50 7.50
N GLY A 19 19.68 6.70 8.06
CA GLY A 19 20.57 7.17 9.12
C GLY A 19 21.71 8.07 8.66
N GLY A 20 21.95 8.23 7.37
CA GLY A 20 23.01 9.13 6.92
C GLY A 20 22.61 10.61 7.06
N ILE A 21 23.62 11.47 7.20
CA ILE A 21 23.47 12.90 7.52
C ILE A 21 23.64 13.75 6.26
N LEU A 22 22.71 14.69 6.01
CA LEU A 22 22.82 15.71 4.97
C LEU A 22 22.51 17.08 5.58
N GLY A 23 23.48 17.99 5.59
CA GLY A 23 23.30 19.35 6.13
C GLY A 23 22.88 19.39 7.60
N GLY A 24 23.39 18.47 8.43
CA GLY A 24 23.03 18.37 9.86
C GLY A 24 21.68 17.72 10.16
N ARG A 25 20.98 17.20 9.15
CA ARG A 25 19.75 16.41 9.31
C ARG A 25 20.03 14.94 9.07
N THR A 26 19.51 14.08 9.94
CA THR A 26 19.66 12.62 9.85
C THR A 26 18.40 12.03 9.22
N SER A 27 18.55 11.22 8.18
CA SER A 27 17.44 10.41 7.66
C SER A 27 17.08 9.34 8.70
N VAL A 28 15.80 9.13 9.01
CA VAL A 28 15.37 8.00 9.85
C VAL A 28 14.88 6.89 8.93
N GLN A 29 15.43 5.68 9.09
CA GLN A 29 14.92 4.52 8.37
C GLN A 29 13.49 4.23 8.84
N GLY A 30 12.54 4.25 7.90
CA GLY A 30 11.19 3.80 8.16
C GLY A 30 11.16 2.30 8.45
N THR A 31 10.38 1.88 9.43
CA THR A 31 10.11 0.46 9.76
C THR A 31 8.87 -0.08 9.04
N LYS A 32 8.17 0.78 8.30
CA LYS A 32 6.91 0.47 7.61
C LYS A 32 7.18 0.20 6.13
N GLU A 33 6.35 -0.64 5.55
CA GLU A 33 6.39 -1.01 4.14
C GLU A 33 6.10 0.18 3.20
N TRP A 34 6.73 0.17 2.02
CA TRP A 34 6.54 1.17 0.97
C TRP A 34 5.61 0.63 -0.12
N GLU A 35 4.43 0.19 0.28
CA GLU A 35 3.43 -0.32 -0.66
C GLU A 35 2.38 0.74 -0.97
N PHE A 36 2.09 0.93 -2.26
CA PHE A 36 1.03 1.85 -2.69
C PHE A 36 -0.31 1.40 -2.11
N CYS A 37 -1.03 2.33 -1.48
CA CYS A 37 -2.32 2.05 -0.85
C CYS A 37 -2.28 0.84 0.11
N SER A 38 -1.15 0.62 0.77
CA SER A 38 -0.90 -0.54 1.65
C SER A 38 -1.11 -1.90 0.98
N ASN A 39 -1.08 -1.97 -0.35
CA ASN A 39 -1.48 -3.13 -1.18
C ASN A 39 -2.94 -3.56 -0.93
N ARG A 40 -3.79 -2.63 -0.51
CA ARG A 40 -5.17 -2.85 -0.05
C ARG A 40 -6.18 -1.92 -0.74
N GLY A 41 -5.73 -1.28 -1.81
CA GLY A 41 -6.55 -0.42 -2.67
C GLY A 41 -5.88 -0.20 -4.01
N ASP A 42 -6.64 0.42 -4.90
CA ASP A 42 -6.18 0.90 -6.20
C ASP A 42 -5.72 2.36 -6.09
N CYS A 43 -4.55 2.65 -6.64
CA CYS A 43 -3.95 3.99 -6.60
C CYS A 43 -4.31 4.74 -7.87
N SER A 44 -5.19 5.74 -7.77
CA SER A 44 -5.45 6.65 -8.88
C SER A 44 -4.25 7.59 -9.04
N PHE A 45 -3.46 7.38 -10.09
CA PHE A 45 -2.32 8.25 -10.41
C PHE A 45 -2.74 9.65 -10.88
N GLU A 46 -3.98 9.81 -11.33
CA GLU A 46 -4.53 11.11 -11.75
C GLU A 46 -4.80 12.02 -10.55
N THR A 47 -5.33 11.46 -9.46
CA THR A 47 -5.73 12.22 -8.27
C THR A 47 -4.77 12.08 -7.09
N GLY A 48 -3.89 11.07 -7.14
CA GLY A 48 -3.03 10.68 -6.02
C GLY A 48 -3.79 10.02 -4.86
N GLN A 49 -5.04 9.59 -5.08
CA GLN A 49 -5.89 9.02 -4.04
C GLN A 49 -5.96 7.49 -4.13
N CYS A 50 -6.05 6.84 -2.96
CA CYS A 50 -6.29 5.41 -2.88
C CYS A 50 -7.78 5.09 -2.77
N LYS A 51 -8.26 4.25 -3.68
CA LYS A 51 -9.59 3.63 -3.60
C LYS A 51 -9.46 2.28 -2.91
N CYS A 52 -9.89 2.21 -1.65
CA CYS A 52 -9.75 1.00 -0.85
C CYS A 52 -10.65 -0.12 -1.33
N PHE A 53 -10.12 -1.35 -1.36
CA PHE A 53 -10.91 -2.52 -1.69
C PHE A 53 -11.86 -2.85 -0.56
N THR A 54 -13.15 -2.97 -0.90
CA THR A 54 -14.19 -3.30 0.08
C THR A 54 -14.63 -4.75 0.02
N ASN A 55 -14.19 -5.53 -0.99
CA ASN A 55 -14.61 -6.91 -1.22
C ASN A 55 -13.43 -7.91 -1.16
N PRO A 56 -13.58 -9.08 -0.51
CA PRO A 56 -14.73 -9.47 0.32
C PRO A 56 -14.77 -8.67 1.62
N MET A 57 -15.99 -8.45 2.11
CA MET A 57 -16.24 -7.63 3.28
C MET A 57 -15.66 -8.30 4.53
N PRO A 58 -15.10 -7.54 5.50
CA PRO A 58 -15.31 -6.10 5.72
C PRO A 58 -14.52 -5.16 4.80
N GLY A 59 -13.44 -5.61 4.17
CA GLY A 59 -12.58 -4.79 3.31
C GLY A 59 -11.74 -3.75 4.06
N TYR A 60 -11.25 -2.72 3.38
CA TYR A 60 -10.26 -1.77 3.89
C TYR A 60 -10.75 -0.31 3.90
N ARG A 61 -10.18 0.49 4.80
CA ARG A 61 -10.42 1.92 4.95
C ARG A 61 -9.12 2.67 5.23
N SER A 62 -9.18 3.99 5.14
CA SER A 62 -8.09 4.88 5.48
C SER A 62 -7.63 4.71 6.94
N SER A 63 -6.31 4.81 7.15
CA SER A 63 -5.68 4.58 8.44
C SER A 63 -4.97 5.81 9.02
N ASP A 64 -4.56 5.70 10.28
CA ASP A 64 -3.64 6.63 10.96
C ASP A 64 -2.15 6.31 10.70
N GLY A 65 -1.88 5.30 9.85
CA GLY A 65 -0.56 4.75 9.59
C GLY A 65 -0.09 3.69 10.59
N TYR A 66 -0.87 3.38 11.63
CA TYR A 66 -0.60 2.34 12.63
C TYR A 66 -1.63 1.19 12.58
N GLY A 67 -2.48 1.17 11.54
CA GLY A 67 -3.51 0.16 11.35
C GLY A 67 -4.85 0.51 12.00
N ASN A 68 -4.96 1.65 12.68
CA ASN A 68 -6.23 2.15 13.22
C ASN A 68 -6.94 3.04 12.19
N PRO A 69 -8.26 3.29 12.32
CA PRO A 69 -8.94 4.24 11.46
C PRO A 69 -8.29 5.63 11.52
N GLY A 70 -8.15 6.27 10.36
CA GLY A 70 -7.61 7.61 10.24
C GLY A 70 -7.87 8.21 8.86
N THR A 71 -7.26 9.35 8.56
CA THR A 71 -7.57 10.17 7.36
C THR A 71 -6.44 10.20 6.33
N ARG A 72 -5.44 9.31 6.43
CA ARG A 72 -4.26 9.31 5.55
C ARG A 72 -4.57 8.93 4.10
N GLY A 73 -5.69 8.24 3.85
CA GLY A 73 -6.10 7.79 2.52
C GLY A 73 -5.21 6.67 1.99
N ASP A 74 -4.80 5.73 2.84
CA ASP A 74 -3.78 4.71 2.53
C ASP A 74 -4.29 3.27 2.54
N CYS A 75 -5.58 3.06 2.83
CA CYS A 75 -6.21 1.73 2.93
C CYS A 75 -5.54 0.77 3.93
N GLY A 76 -4.80 1.31 4.90
CA GLY A 76 -4.02 0.52 5.85
C GLY A 76 -4.82 -0.06 7.01
N CYS A 77 -6.11 0.29 7.14
CA CYS A 77 -6.95 -0.13 8.26
C CYS A 77 -8.04 -1.09 7.79
N ALA A 78 -8.25 -2.19 8.52
CA ALA A 78 -9.38 -3.08 8.30
C ALA A 78 -10.70 -2.32 8.54
N ASN A 79 -11.70 -2.50 7.67
CA ASN A 79 -13.01 -1.90 7.81
C ASN A 79 -13.98 -2.79 8.63
N ASP A 80 -13.47 -3.39 9.69
CA ASP A 80 -14.07 -4.36 10.61
C ASP A 80 -15.36 -3.91 11.35
N LYS A 81 -15.70 -2.63 11.23
CA LYS A 81 -16.82 -1.95 11.90
C LYS A 81 -17.96 -1.57 10.96
N ASN A 82 -17.91 -1.98 9.68
CA ASN A 82 -18.99 -1.69 8.73
C ASN A 82 -20.18 -2.66 8.86
N LEU A 83 -21.21 -2.48 8.03
CA LEU A 83 -22.46 -3.27 8.04
C LEU A 83 -22.24 -4.79 7.98
N TYR A 84 -21.11 -5.23 7.44
CA TYR A 84 -20.79 -6.65 7.27
C TYR A 84 -19.84 -7.16 8.35
N GLY A 85 -19.16 -6.25 9.07
CA GLY A 85 -18.45 -6.50 10.32
C GLY A 85 -17.37 -7.58 10.29
N GLY A 86 -16.61 -7.68 11.38
CA GLY A 86 -15.72 -8.82 11.62
C GLY A 86 -14.27 -8.64 11.14
N PRO A 87 -13.41 -9.65 11.36
CA PRO A 87 -12.02 -9.59 10.92
C PRO A 87 -11.90 -9.79 9.40
N ILE A 88 -10.82 -9.28 8.82
CA ILE A 88 -10.41 -9.70 7.46
C ILE A 88 -10.11 -11.19 7.52
N SER A 89 -10.78 -11.97 6.67
CA SER A 89 -10.69 -13.44 6.65
C SER A 89 -10.25 -14.01 5.30
N ALA A 90 -10.20 -13.18 4.26
CA ALA A 90 -9.81 -13.56 2.91
C ALA A 90 -9.13 -12.39 2.17
N CYS A 91 -8.40 -12.71 1.10
CA CYS A 91 -7.83 -11.70 0.22
C CYS A 91 -8.91 -11.05 -0.64
N VAL A 92 -8.59 -9.84 -1.11
CA VAL A 92 -9.46 -9.01 -1.95
C VAL A 92 -9.68 -9.63 -3.35
N GLY A 93 -10.77 -9.20 -3.99
CA GLY A 93 -11.21 -9.67 -5.31
C GLY A 93 -12.48 -10.51 -5.25
N GLU A 94 -13.22 -10.61 -6.37
CA GLU A 94 -14.37 -11.52 -6.49
C GLU A 94 -13.93 -12.99 -6.39
N LEU A 95 -12.84 -13.30 -7.09
CA LEU A 95 -11.96 -14.42 -6.79
C LEU A 95 -10.75 -13.87 -6.02
N ALA A 96 -10.19 -14.64 -5.09
CA ALA A 96 -9.02 -14.20 -4.34
C ALA A 96 -7.90 -13.75 -5.30
N CYS A 97 -7.42 -12.51 -5.13
CA CYS A 97 -6.40 -11.89 -5.98
C CYS A 97 -6.75 -11.92 -7.47
N SER A 98 -8.05 -11.79 -7.77
CA SER A 98 -8.61 -11.83 -9.13
C SER A 98 -8.22 -13.08 -9.94
N GLY A 99 -7.73 -14.14 -9.30
CA GLY A 99 -7.19 -15.33 -9.98
C GLY A 99 -5.79 -15.18 -10.58
N HIS A 100 -5.12 -14.04 -10.37
CA HIS A 100 -3.80 -13.74 -10.97
C HIS A 100 -2.71 -13.54 -9.91
N GLY A 101 -2.86 -14.20 -8.76
CA GLY A 101 -1.93 -14.05 -7.66
C GLY A 101 -2.16 -15.04 -6.54
N TYR A 102 -1.20 -15.01 -5.61
CA TYR A 102 -1.22 -15.82 -4.40
C TYR A 102 -1.64 -14.98 -3.19
N CYS A 103 -2.57 -15.51 -2.39
CA CYS A 103 -3.04 -14.88 -1.16
C CYS A 103 -2.15 -15.26 0.04
N THR A 104 -1.55 -14.27 0.73
CA THR A 104 -0.60 -14.51 1.83
C THR A 104 -1.23 -15.05 3.13
N GLY A 105 -2.56 -15.06 3.25
CA GLY A 105 -3.27 -15.48 4.47
C GLY A 105 -3.09 -14.54 5.67
N SER A 106 -3.54 -15.00 6.85
CA SER A 106 -3.47 -14.25 8.11
C SER A 106 -2.03 -13.91 8.50
N PRO A 107 -1.76 -12.72 9.09
CA PRO A 107 -2.71 -11.65 9.43
C PRO A 107 -2.91 -10.62 8.31
N SER A 108 -2.19 -10.77 7.19
CA SER A 108 -2.01 -9.68 6.23
C SER A 108 -3.05 -9.69 5.11
N TYR A 109 -3.47 -10.87 4.64
CA TYR A 109 -4.41 -11.08 3.53
C TYR A 109 -4.10 -10.19 2.31
N LYS A 110 -2.84 -10.23 1.88
CA LYS A 110 -2.33 -9.48 0.72
C LYS A 110 -2.24 -10.39 -0.49
N CYS A 111 -2.34 -9.78 -1.66
CA CYS A 111 -2.15 -10.47 -2.93
C CYS A 111 -0.74 -10.25 -3.45
N ILE A 112 -0.05 -11.34 -3.73
CA ILE A 112 1.21 -11.34 -4.46
C ILE A 112 0.89 -11.67 -5.91
N CYS A 113 0.98 -10.66 -6.77
CA CYS A 113 0.57 -10.79 -8.16
C CYS A 113 1.58 -11.55 -9.02
N GLU A 114 1.06 -12.29 -9.98
CA GLU A 114 1.84 -12.90 -11.05
C GLU A 114 2.43 -11.84 -11.99
N LYS A 115 3.42 -12.24 -12.79
CA LYS A 115 4.09 -11.32 -13.71
C LYS A 115 3.08 -10.74 -14.72
N GLY A 116 3.05 -9.41 -14.81
CA GLY A 116 2.16 -8.68 -15.72
C GLY A 116 0.88 -8.18 -15.05
N TRP A 117 0.66 -8.57 -13.79
CA TRP A 117 -0.42 -8.07 -12.95
C TRP A 117 0.14 -7.18 -11.85
N SER A 118 -0.63 -6.15 -11.53
CA SER A 118 -0.35 -5.09 -10.56
C SER A 118 -1.62 -4.82 -9.75
N THR A 119 -1.67 -3.70 -9.02
CA THR A 119 -2.70 -3.39 -8.00
C THR A 119 -2.71 -4.35 -6.80
N GLY A 120 -3.44 -3.98 -5.73
CA GLY A 120 -3.50 -4.80 -4.52
C GLY A 120 -4.41 -6.03 -4.61
N ASP A 121 -5.19 -6.17 -5.70
CA ASP A 121 -6.07 -7.32 -5.96
C ASP A 121 -5.68 -8.08 -7.24
N CYS A 122 -4.58 -7.73 -7.89
CA CYS A 122 -4.07 -8.37 -9.12
C CYS A 122 -5.05 -8.32 -10.30
N SER A 123 -5.82 -7.24 -10.41
CA SER A 123 -6.84 -7.07 -11.45
C SER A 123 -6.35 -6.34 -12.70
N SER A 124 -5.17 -5.69 -12.67
CA SER A 124 -4.65 -4.88 -13.79
C SER A 124 -3.14 -4.89 -13.86
#